data_AF-A0A847HV83-F1
#
_entry.id   AF-A0A847HV83-F1
#
_cell.length_a   1.000
_cell.length_b   1.000
_cell.length_c   1.000
_cell.angle_alpha   90.00
_cell.angle_beta   90.00
_cell.angle_gamma   90.00
#
_symmetry.space_group_name_H-M   'P 1'
#
loop_
_entity.id
_entity.type
_entity.pdbx_description
1 polymer ?
#
loop_
_entity_poly.entity_id
_entity_poly.type
_entity_poly.pdbx_seq_one_letter_code
_entity_poly.pdbx_strand_id
1 'polypeptide(L)'
;MKRLVITALLALGAAASAQQGAVLSGIVQSEEPLAENTRVAIHVVDSDNVWGLEVVSVAPVGGTFRVTPGPLPPEQLRPFRSGSVILPGLQNEYRVAPDDVNVAVARFNMYVDQNGNQVFDRVVDRWYIGVPSLENPMGFFTLLYVDKAATLTASGVELQLQPGWNVFTVRFPDDVSSYAVVGGVEDIVLDVILP
;
A
#
# COMPACT_ATOMS: atom_id res chain seq x y z
N MET A 1 -5.39 -34.85 -31.63
CA MET A 1 -6.46 -34.22 -30.83
C MET A 1 -6.13 -34.15 -29.33
N LYS A 2 -5.63 -35.21 -28.68
CA LYS A 2 -5.27 -35.19 -27.23
C LYS A 2 -4.18 -34.17 -26.84
N ARG A 3 -3.22 -33.84 -27.72
CA ARG A 3 -2.16 -32.85 -27.43
C ARG A 3 -2.64 -31.39 -27.41
N LEU A 4 -3.64 -31.04 -28.23
CA LEU A 4 -4.20 -29.67 -28.29
C LEU A 4 -5.05 -29.33 -27.06
N VAL A 5 -5.72 -30.33 -26.48
CA VAL A 5 -6.54 -30.17 -25.27
C VAL A 5 -5.67 -29.90 -24.04
N ILE A 6 -4.49 -30.52 -23.95
CA ILE A 6 -3.55 -30.33 -22.82
C ILE A 6 -2.90 -28.94 -22.85
N THR A 7 -2.59 -28.40 -24.04
CA THR A 7 -2.06 -27.03 -24.17
C THR A 7 -3.10 -25.96 -23.82
N ALA A 8 -4.38 -26.19 -24.13
CA ALA A 8 -5.47 -25.28 -23.74
C ALA A 8 -5.71 -25.26 -22.22
N LEU A 9 -5.60 -26.42 -21.55
CA LEU A 9 -5.74 -26.53 -20.08
C LEU A 9 -4.58 -25.87 -19.32
N LEU A 10 -3.36 -25.88 -19.85
CA LEU A 10 -2.21 -25.16 -19.27
C LEU A 10 -2.30 -23.64 -19.48
N ALA A 11 -2.95 -23.17 -20.55
CA ALA A 11 -3.19 -21.74 -20.79
C ALA A 11 -4.31 -21.16 -19.90
N LEU A 12 -5.28 -21.99 -19.48
CA LEU A 12 -6.36 -21.59 -18.57
C LEU A 12 -5.94 -21.54 -17.09
N GLY A 13 -4.81 -22.17 -16.72
CA GLY A 13 -4.28 -22.14 -15.35
C GLY A 13 -3.54 -20.86 -14.96
N ALA A 14 -3.17 -20.01 -15.94
CA ALA A 14 -2.39 -18.80 -15.70
C ALA A 14 -3.25 -17.54 -15.44
N ALA A 15 -4.58 -17.63 -15.59
CA ALA A 15 -5.48 -16.48 -15.46
C ALA A 15 -6.16 -16.39 -14.07
N ALA A 16 -5.66 -17.12 -13.08
CA ALA A 16 -6.20 -17.14 -11.72
C ALA A 16 -5.12 -16.87 -10.66
N SER A 17 -4.11 -16.05 -10.98
CA SER A 17 -3.52 -15.18 -9.97
C SER A 17 -4.58 -14.15 -9.59
N ALA A 18 -5.58 -14.61 -8.85
CA ALA A 18 -6.44 -13.74 -8.06
C ALA A 18 -5.50 -12.84 -7.29
N GLN A 19 -5.62 -11.54 -7.56
CA GLN A 19 -4.95 -10.41 -6.94
C GLN A 19 -4.77 -10.68 -5.43
N GLN A 20 -3.68 -11.36 -5.05
CA GLN A 20 -3.32 -11.54 -3.65
C GLN A 20 -2.93 -10.14 -3.22
N GLY A 21 -3.87 -9.46 -2.56
CA GLY A 21 -3.67 -8.11 -2.07
C GLY A 21 -2.38 -8.08 -1.25
N ALA A 22 -1.68 -6.94 -1.30
CA ALA A 22 -0.42 -6.83 -0.61
C ALA A 22 -0.61 -7.07 0.89
N VAL A 23 -0.03 -8.13 1.43
CA VAL A 23 -0.19 -8.41 2.86
C VAL A 23 0.72 -7.47 3.64
N LEU A 24 0.11 -6.72 4.56
CA LEU A 24 0.76 -5.67 5.33
C LEU A 24 0.55 -5.98 6.81
N SER A 25 1.62 -6.15 7.56
CA SER A 25 1.54 -6.34 9.01
C SER A 25 2.64 -5.60 9.74
N GLY A 26 2.40 -5.39 11.02
CA GLY A 26 3.30 -4.63 11.85
C GLY A 26 2.76 -4.42 13.26
N ILE A 27 3.39 -3.48 13.93
CA ILE A 27 3.01 -3.02 15.27
C ILE A 27 2.54 -1.58 15.23
N VAL A 28 1.65 -1.25 16.15
CA VAL A 28 1.26 0.12 16.49
C VAL A 28 2.08 0.54 17.70
N GLN A 29 2.83 1.62 17.55
CA GLN A 29 3.65 2.19 18.62
C GLN A 29 3.00 3.48 19.10
N SER A 30 2.63 3.52 20.37
CA SER A 30 1.94 4.64 21.02
C SER A 30 2.51 4.82 22.42
N GLU A 31 2.66 6.07 22.87
CA GLU A 31 3.09 6.38 24.24
C GLU A 31 1.99 6.06 25.26
N GLU A 32 0.73 6.28 24.87
CA GLU A 32 -0.45 6.01 25.68
C GLU A 32 -1.18 4.75 25.20
N PRO A 33 -1.99 4.09 26.05
CA PRO A 33 -2.86 3.01 25.62
C PRO A 33 -3.76 3.43 24.45
N LEU A 34 -3.92 2.54 23.46
CA LEU A 34 -4.85 2.78 22.35
C LEU A 34 -6.27 2.90 22.88
N ALA A 35 -7.03 3.86 22.35
CA ALA A 35 -8.43 4.01 22.70
C ALA A 35 -9.22 2.78 22.27
N GLU A 36 -10.29 2.47 23.00
CA GLU A 36 -11.24 1.44 22.57
C GLU A 36 -11.78 1.76 21.17
N ASN A 37 -12.08 0.72 20.38
CA ASN A 37 -12.53 0.83 18.99
C ASN A 37 -11.54 1.52 18.04
N THR A 38 -10.25 1.55 18.38
CA THR A 38 -9.20 1.94 17.44
C THR A 38 -9.16 0.98 16.24
N ARG A 39 -8.96 1.52 15.04
CA ARG A 39 -8.83 0.79 13.79
C ARG A 39 -7.60 1.28 13.01
N VAL A 40 -6.81 0.34 12.50
CA VAL A 40 -5.77 0.61 11.49
C VAL A 40 -6.40 0.43 10.13
N ALA A 41 -6.32 1.46 9.29
CA ALA A 41 -7.00 1.53 8.02
C ALA A 41 -6.08 1.93 6.88
N ILE A 42 -6.40 1.47 5.69
CA ILE A 42 -5.73 1.86 4.46
C ILE A 42 -6.70 2.74 3.68
N HIS A 43 -6.28 3.96 3.40
CA HIS A 43 -7.05 4.93 2.63
C HIS A 43 -6.35 5.22 1.31
N VAL A 44 -7.13 5.29 0.23
CA VAL A 44 -6.69 5.92 -1.00
C VAL A 44 -6.61 7.43 -0.76
N VAL A 45 -5.56 8.06 -1.28
CA VAL A 45 -5.34 9.49 -1.15
C VAL A 45 -5.31 10.19 -2.49
N ASP A 46 -5.78 11.43 -2.53
CA ASP A 46 -5.73 12.27 -3.72
C ASP A 46 -4.31 12.84 -3.98
N SER A 47 -4.19 13.84 -4.86
CA SER A 47 -2.90 14.46 -5.18
C SER A 47 -2.34 15.30 -4.01
N ASP A 48 -3.21 15.77 -3.12
CA ASP A 48 -2.88 16.60 -1.96
C ASP A 48 -2.70 15.75 -0.69
N ASN A 49 -2.68 14.41 -0.83
CA ASN A 49 -2.64 13.42 0.23
C ASN A 49 -3.86 13.46 1.17
N VAL A 50 -4.99 14.02 0.72
CA VAL A 50 -6.23 13.99 1.49
C VAL A 50 -6.81 12.58 1.44
N TRP A 51 -7.16 12.04 2.61
CA TRP A 51 -7.78 10.73 2.74
C TRP A 51 -9.17 10.72 2.11
N GLY A 52 -9.37 9.79 1.18
CA GLY A 52 -10.64 9.51 0.52
C GLY A 52 -11.18 8.13 0.90
N LEU A 53 -11.27 7.24 -0.07
CA LEU A 53 -11.84 5.90 0.11
C LEU A 53 -11.04 5.06 1.12
N GLU A 54 -11.69 4.58 2.17
CA GLU A 54 -11.19 3.47 2.99
C GLU A 54 -11.31 2.16 2.20
N VAL A 55 -10.18 1.51 1.90
CA VAL A 55 -10.19 0.22 1.17
C VAL A 55 -10.26 -0.98 2.09
N VAL A 56 -9.83 -0.82 3.34
CA VAL A 56 -9.90 -1.84 4.41
C VAL A 56 -9.53 -1.20 5.76
N SER A 57 -10.09 -1.74 6.83
CA SER A 57 -9.65 -1.46 8.20
C SER A 57 -9.71 -2.71 9.08
N VAL A 58 -8.89 -2.72 10.13
CA VAL A 58 -8.80 -3.82 11.10
C VAL A 58 -8.62 -3.26 12.51
N ALA A 59 -9.21 -3.90 13.52
CA ALA A 59 -8.89 -3.59 14.91
C ALA A 59 -7.52 -4.19 15.27
N PRO A 60 -6.57 -3.42 15.82
CA PRO A 60 -5.31 -3.97 16.27
C PRO A 60 -5.53 -4.87 17.50
N VAL A 61 -4.76 -5.96 17.59
CA VAL A 61 -4.81 -6.93 18.70
C VAL A 61 -3.46 -6.99 19.37
N GLY A 62 -3.40 -6.66 20.67
CA GLY A 62 -2.14 -6.63 21.42
C GLY A 62 -1.11 -5.67 20.83
N GLY A 63 -1.56 -4.56 20.23
CA GLY A 63 -0.70 -3.59 19.54
C GLY A 63 -0.19 -4.05 18.18
N THR A 64 -0.66 -5.17 17.65
CA THR A 64 -0.29 -5.67 16.31
C THR A 64 -1.44 -5.55 15.33
N PHE A 65 -1.13 -5.48 14.04
CA PHE A 65 -2.12 -5.54 12.97
C PHE A 65 -1.64 -6.39 11.80
N ARG A 66 -2.59 -6.97 11.07
CA ARG A 66 -2.37 -7.61 9.78
C ARG A 66 -3.56 -7.28 8.89
N VAL A 67 -3.29 -6.74 7.72
CA VAL A 67 -4.31 -6.24 6.82
C VAL A 67 -3.93 -6.52 5.37
N THR A 68 -4.94 -6.76 4.55
CA THR A 68 -4.80 -6.97 3.11
C THR A 68 -5.76 -6.01 2.42
N PRO A 69 -5.27 -5.06 1.60
CA PRO A 69 -6.11 -4.14 0.85
C PRO A 69 -7.12 -4.87 -0.03
N GLY A 70 -8.37 -4.38 -0.02
CA GLY A 70 -9.43 -4.86 -0.88
C GLY A 70 -9.27 -4.43 -2.34
N PRO A 71 -10.25 -4.76 -3.20
CA PRO A 71 -10.29 -4.26 -4.58
C PRO A 71 -10.39 -2.74 -4.61
N LEU A 72 -9.86 -2.15 -5.69
CA LEU A 72 -9.90 -0.70 -5.89
C LEU A 72 -10.85 -0.35 -7.04
N PRO A 73 -11.82 0.55 -6.83
CA PRO A 73 -12.67 1.06 -7.91
C PRO A 73 -11.87 1.85 -8.95
N PRO A 74 -12.14 1.70 -10.27
CA PRO A 74 -11.38 2.38 -11.32
C PRO A 74 -11.38 3.91 -11.24
N GLU A 75 -12.42 4.52 -10.66
CA GLU A 75 -12.53 5.97 -10.47
C GLU A 75 -11.49 6.56 -9.51
N GLN A 76 -10.81 5.71 -8.73
CA GLN A 76 -9.72 6.11 -7.85
C GLN A 76 -8.37 6.23 -8.59
N LEU A 77 -8.30 5.75 -9.82
CA LEU A 77 -7.08 5.69 -10.61
C LEU A 77 -6.82 7.01 -11.34
N ARG A 78 -5.56 7.41 -11.39
CA ARG A 78 -5.08 8.57 -12.15
C ARG A 78 -3.86 8.21 -12.99
N PRO A 79 -3.52 8.96 -14.06
CA PRO A 79 -2.36 8.67 -14.88
C PRO A 79 -1.07 8.55 -14.06
N PHE A 80 -0.33 7.44 -14.23
CA PHE A 80 0.94 7.24 -13.54
C PHE A 80 2.09 7.81 -14.36
N ARG A 81 2.61 8.96 -13.93
CA ARG A 81 3.72 9.67 -14.58
C ARG A 81 4.76 10.08 -13.56
N SER A 82 5.95 10.44 -14.04
CA SER A 82 6.98 11.10 -13.22
C SER A 82 6.35 12.26 -12.42
N GLY A 83 6.55 12.26 -11.11
CA GLY A 83 6.02 13.27 -10.19
C GLY A 83 4.54 13.17 -9.82
N SER A 84 3.79 12.20 -10.33
CA SER A 84 2.37 11.98 -9.93
C SER A 84 2.22 11.34 -8.55
N VAL A 85 3.30 10.72 -8.06
CA VAL A 85 3.45 10.10 -6.76
C VAL A 85 4.83 10.46 -6.21
N ILE A 86 4.88 10.92 -4.96
CA ILE A 86 6.15 11.11 -4.23
C ILE A 86 6.58 9.76 -3.67
N LEU A 87 7.64 9.19 -4.24
CA LEU A 87 8.20 7.92 -3.78
C LEU A 87 9.34 8.17 -2.79
N PRO A 88 9.34 7.57 -1.59
CA PRO A 88 10.43 7.71 -0.64
C PRO A 88 11.80 7.42 -1.26
N GLY A 89 12.77 8.30 -1.04
CA GLY A 89 14.13 8.22 -1.60
C GLY A 89 14.28 8.61 -3.07
N LEU A 90 13.26 8.37 -3.92
CA LEU A 90 13.28 8.75 -5.35
C LEU A 90 12.57 10.07 -5.65
N GLN A 91 11.71 10.54 -4.76
CA GLN A 91 10.88 11.73 -4.91
C GLN A 91 10.09 11.71 -6.24
N ASN A 92 10.38 12.64 -7.14
CA ASN A 92 9.79 12.75 -8.48
C ASN A 92 10.68 12.15 -9.59
N GLU A 93 11.85 11.62 -9.24
CA GLU A 93 12.92 11.29 -10.18
C GLU A 93 12.79 9.85 -10.73
N TYR A 94 11.64 9.55 -11.32
CA TYR A 94 11.39 8.26 -11.94
C TYR A 94 10.63 8.40 -13.26
N ARG A 95 10.73 7.37 -14.09
CA ARG A 95 9.91 7.19 -15.29
C ARG A 95 9.07 5.94 -15.14
N VAL A 96 7.89 5.94 -15.75
CA VAL A 96 6.98 4.80 -15.76
C VAL A 96 6.73 4.42 -17.20
N ALA A 97 6.83 3.14 -17.52
CA ALA A 97 6.45 2.57 -18.80
C ALA A 97 5.50 1.37 -18.58
N PRO A 98 4.49 1.15 -19.43
CA PRO A 98 4.10 1.99 -20.55
C PRO A 98 3.45 3.32 -20.12
N ASP A 99 3.36 4.27 -21.05
CA ASP A 99 2.82 5.62 -20.80
C ASP A 99 1.29 5.65 -20.61
N ASP A 100 0.60 4.53 -20.49
CA ASP A 100 -0.86 4.46 -20.32
C ASP A 100 -1.28 3.69 -19.06
N VAL A 101 -0.33 3.52 -18.13
CA VAL A 101 -0.56 3.00 -16.78
C VAL A 101 -1.24 4.07 -15.94
N ASN A 102 -2.23 3.64 -15.15
CA ASN A 102 -2.83 4.44 -14.09
C ASN A 102 -2.47 3.88 -12.72
N VAL A 103 -2.44 4.76 -11.73
CA VAL A 103 -2.06 4.46 -10.35
C VAL A 103 -3.08 5.04 -9.38
N ALA A 104 -3.25 4.37 -8.24
CA ALA A 104 -3.74 5.01 -7.02
C ALA A 104 -2.71 4.84 -5.91
N VAL A 105 -2.64 5.81 -5.01
CA VAL A 105 -1.74 5.79 -3.86
C VAL A 105 -2.59 5.56 -2.63
N ALA A 106 -2.13 4.66 -1.77
CA ALA A 106 -2.77 4.41 -0.49
C ALA A 106 -1.80 4.61 0.67
N ARG A 107 -2.34 5.04 1.80
CA ARG A 107 -1.62 5.34 3.03
C ARG A 107 -2.31 4.67 4.22
N PHE A 108 -1.50 4.33 5.21
CA PHE A 108 -2.03 3.93 6.51
C PHE A 108 -2.56 5.15 7.25
N ASN A 109 -3.69 4.95 7.92
CA ASN A 109 -4.26 5.85 8.90
C ASN A 109 -4.68 5.02 10.12
N MET A 110 -4.82 5.65 11.27
CA MET A 110 -5.42 5.04 12.43
C MET A 110 -6.47 5.98 13.01
N TYR A 111 -7.64 5.46 13.36
CA TYR A 111 -8.75 6.25 13.90
C TYR A 111 -9.48 5.50 15.01
N VAL A 112 -10.21 6.24 15.83
CA VAL A 112 -11.14 5.72 16.83
C VAL A 112 -12.52 5.73 16.19
N ASP A 113 -13.08 4.54 15.96
CA ASP A 113 -14.45 4.38 15.44
C ASP A 113 -15.45 4.76 16.54
N GLN A 114 -15.88 6.03 16.54
CA GLN A 114 -16.72 6.57 17.61
C GLN A 114 -18.19 6.21 17.44
N ASN A 115 -18.63 5.97 16.21
CA ASN A 115 -20.01 5.63 15.89
C ASN A 115 -20.24 4.12 15.74
N GLY A 116 -19.18 3.30 15.75
CA GLY A 116 -19.22 1.85 15.71
C GLY A 116 -19.57 1.26 14.34
N ASN A 117 -19.48 2.05 13.26
CA ASN A 117 -19.87 1.64 11.92
C ASN A 117 -18.74 0.90 11.16
N GLN A 118 -17.54 0.81 11.76
CA GLN A 118 -16.34 0.15 11.25
C GLN A 118 -15.73 0.78 9.98
N VAL A 119 -16.07 2.05 9.69
CA VAL A 119 -15.59 2.80 8.52
C VAL A 119 -15.27 4.23 8.96
N PHE A 120 -14.14 4.75 8.53
CA PHE A 120 -13.73 6.09 8.90
C PHE A 120 -14.76 7.17 8.52
N ASP A 121 -15.26 7.89 9.51
CA ASP A 121 -16.07 9.10 9.37
C ASP A 121 -15.23 10.32 9.77
N ARG A 122 -14.83 11.14 8.80
CA ARG A 122 -13.99 12.32 9.04
C ARG A 122 -14.61 13.36 9.99
N VAL A 123 -15.95 13.40 10.11
CA VAL A 123 -16.66 14.38 10.94
C VAL A 123 -16.77 13.88 12.38
N VAL A 124 -16.94 12.58 12.56
CA VAL A 124 -17.22 11.97 13.85
C VAL A 124 -15.96 11.37 14.48
N ASP A 125 -15.16 10.66 13.71
CA ASP A 125 -14.04 9.88 14.24
C ASP A 125 -12.82 10.74 14.53
N ARG A 126 -12.21 10.49 15.68
CA ARG A 126 -10.89 11.03 15.99
C ARG A 126 -9.84 10.19 15.28
N TRP A 127 -8.82 10.86 14.76
CA TRP A 127 -7.74 10.20 14.04
C TRP A 127 -6.41 10.46 14.73
N TYR A 128 -5.52 9.48 14.61
CA TYR A 128 -4.16 9.55 15.11
C TYR A 128 -3.24 10.12 14.04
N ILE A 129 -2.39 11.06 14.42
CA ILE A 129 -1.26 11.44 13.59
C ILE A 129 -0.27 10.28 13.65
N GLY A 130 0.06 9.69 12.52
CA GLY A 130 0.99 8.57 12.49
C GLY A 130 1.95 8.56 11.31
N VAL A 131 3.10 7.95 11.53
CA VAL A 131 4.16 7.79 10.53
C VAL A 131 4.45 6.30 10.36
N PRO A 132 4.04 5.67 9.25
CA PRO A 132 4.40 4.30 8.98
C PRO A 132 5.85 4.22 8.47
N SER A 133 6.64 3.37 9.10
CA SER A 133 8.01 3.03 8.70
C SER A 133 8.16 1.50 8.60
N LEU A 134 9.31 1.05 8.08
CA LEU A 134 9.72 -0.35 8.07
C LEU A 134 10.89 -0.54 9.03
N GLU A 135 10.92 -1.66 9.74
CA GLU A 135 12.08 -2.09 10.52
C GLU A 135 12.80 -3.25 9.82
N ASN A 136 14.11 -3.41 10.03
CA ASN A 136 14.91 -4.55 9.52
C ASN A 136 15.12 -4.67 7.99
N PRO A 137 15.93 -3.78 7.39
CA PRO A 137 16.47 -2.54 7.95
C PRO A 137 15.43 -1.41 7.91
N MET A 138 15.74 -0.32 8.61
CA MET A 138 14.93 0.89 8.63
C MET A 138 14.60 1.36 7.21
N GLY A 139 13.37 1.80 7.00
CA GLY A 139 12.93 2.27 5.70
C GLY A 139 11.53 2.88 5.70
N PHE A 140 11.07 3.18 4.49
CA PHE A 140 9.73 3.69 4.23
C PHE A 140 9.10 2.93 3.06
N PHE A 141 7.79 3.01 2.97
CA PHE A 141 7.07 2.40 1.86
C PHE A 141 5.96 3.29 1.33
N THR A 142 5.50 2.97 0.13
CA THR A 142 4.29 3.53 -0.46
C THR A 142 3.50 2.41 -1.09
N LEU A 143 2.22 2.32 -0.74
CA LEU A 143 1.31 1.35 -1.32
C LEU A 143 0.74 1.94 -2.62
N LEU A 144 0.98 1.23 -3.72
CA LEU A 144 0.58 1.62 -5.08
C LEU A 144 -0.38 0.58 -5.63
N TYR A 145 -1.53 1.01 -6.13
CA TYR A 145 -2.33 0.19 -7.03
C TYR A 145 -2.00 0.58 -8.46
N VAL A 146 -1.64 -0.35 -9.34
CA VAL A 146 -1.55 -0.07 -10.78
C VAL A 146 -2.55 -0.91 -11.57
N ASP A 147 -3.14 -0.33 -12.62
CA ASP A 147 -4.14 -1.03 -13.43
C ASP A 147 -3.53 -2.05 -14.41
N LYS A 148 -2.24 -1.90 -14.73
CA LYS A 148 -1.48 -2.70 -15.69
C LYS A 148 -0.07 -2.97 -15.18
N ALA A 149 0.58 -3.97 -15.76
CA ALA A 149 2.00 -4.20 -15.51
C ALA A 149 2.80 -2.98 -15.98
N ALA A 150 3.77 -2.58 -15.19
CA ALA A 150 4.57 -1.40 -15.45
C ALA A 150 6.02 -1.58 -14.99
N THR A 151 6.92 -0.83 -15.60
CA THR A 151 8.31 -0.70 -15.16
C THR A 151 8.54 0.72 -14.67
N LEU A 152 9.08 0.83 -13.47
CA LEU A 152 9.56 2.08 -12.89
C LEU A 152 11.09 2.12 -13.00
N THR A 153 11.61 3.14 -13.66
CA THR A 153 13.06 3.34 -13.82
C THR A 153 13.49 4.62 -13.11
N ALA A 154 14.47 4.53 -12.22
CA ALA A 154 14.98 5.65 -11.42
C ALA A 154 16.35 5.31 -10.84
N SER A 155 17.23 6.29 -10.61
CA SER A 155 18.49 6.10 -9.84
C SER A 155 19.32 4.84 -10.19
N GLY A 156 19.34 4.44 -11.46
CA GLY A 156 20.05 3.24 -11.93
C GLY A 156 19.37 1.90 -11.59
N VAL A 157 18.15 1.90 -11.07
CA VAL A 157 17.31 0.71 -10.83
C VAL A 157 16.12 0.64 -11.78
N GLU A 158 15.70 -0.58 -12.07
CA GLU A 158 14.45 -0.90 -12.77
C GLU A 158 13.59 -1.79 -11.87
N LEU A 159 12.38 -1.33 -11.54
CA LEU A 159 11.46 -2.00 -10.63
C LEU A 159 10.20 -2.40 -11.39
N GLN A 160 9.80 -3.66 -11.26
CA GLN A 160 8.62 -4.19 -11.93
C GLN A 160 7.39 -4.09 -11.02
N LEU A 161 6.33 -3.48 -11.53
CA LEU A 161 5.02 -3.38 -10.90
C LEU A 161 4.07 -4.36 -11.57
N GLN A 162 3.31 -5.08 -10.76
CA GLN A 162 2.27 -6.00 -11.23
C GLN A 162 0.90 -5.30 -11.19
N PRO A 163 -0.04 -5.65 -12.08
CA PRO A 163 -1.43 -5.19 -11.93
C PRO A 163 -1.96 -5.48 -10.52
N GLY A 164 -2.59 -4.49 -9.90
CA GLY A 164 -3.07 -4.54 -8.53
C GLY A 164 -2.13 -3.84 -7.53
N TRP A 165 -2.15 -4.32 -6.28
CA TRP A 165 -1.41 -3.71 -5.17
C TRP A 165 0.07 -4.10 -5.18
N ASN A 166 0.93 -3.09 -5.04
CA ASN A 166 2.37 -3.18 -4.97
C ASN A 166 2.86 -2.36 -3.79
N VAL A 167 3.87 -2.86 -3.07
CA VAL A 167 4.55 -2.10 -2.03
C VAL A 167 5.89 -1.65 -2.58
N PHE A 168 5.98 -0.37 -2.95
CA PHE A 168 7.27 0.25 -3.19
C PHE A 168 7.95 0.48 -1.83
N THR A 169 9.19 0.06 -1.69
CA THR A 169 9.99 0.25 -0.47
C THR A 169 11.31 0.94 -0.80
N VAL A 170 11.73 1.81 0.11
CA VAL A 170 13.13 2.23 0.25
C VAL A 170 13.61 1.77 1.62
N ARG A 171 14.79 1.17 1.65
CA ARG A 171 15.42 0.66 2.86
C ARG A 171 16.86 1.13 2.92
N PHE A 172 17.40 1.28 4.13
CA PHE A 172 18.73 1.84 4.37
C PHE A 172 19.68 0.86 5.10
N PRO A 173 20.03 -0.30 4.51
CA PRO A 173 21.10 -1.13 5.06
C PRO A 173 22.45 -0.40 4.98
N ASP A 174 23.18 -0.32 6.09
CA ASP A 174 24.53 0.27 6.16
C ASP A 174 24.64 1.65 5.47
N ASP A 175 23.64 2.50 5.68
CA ASP A 175 23.50 3.86 5.09
C ASP A 175 23.41 3.92 3.55
N VAL A 176 23.16 2.80 2.87
CA VAL A 176 22.93 2.75 1.42
C VAL A 176 21.45 2.60 1.12
N SER A 177 20.90 3.41 0.20
CA SER A 177 19.50 3.26 -0.23
C SER A 177 19.32 2.04 -1.12
N SER A 178 18.40 1.16 -0.75
CA SER A 178 17.95 0.00 -1.52
C SER A 178 16.47 0.13 -1.83
N TYR A 179 16.11 -0.05 -3.10
CA TYR A 179 14.74 0.11 -3.59
C TYR A 179 14.18 -1.23 -4.05
N ALA A 180 12.92 -1.50 -3.72
CA ALA A 180 12.24 -2.72 -4.18
C ALA A 180 10.74 -2.50 -4.38
N VAL A 181 10.15 -3.32 -5.25
CA VAL A 181 8.70 -3.52 -5.30
C VAL A 181 8.41 -4.94 -4.83
N VAL A 182 7.62 -5.06 -3.78
CA VAL A 182 7.28 -6.33 -3.15
C VAL A 182 5.76 -6.50 -3.04
N GLY A 183 5.32 -7.75 -2.91
CA GLY A 183 3.91 -8.10 -2.75
C GLY A 183 3.39 -7.95 -1.32
N GLY A 184 4.17 -7.39 -0.40
CA GLY A 184 3.80 -7.25 1.01
C GLY A 184 5.00 -6.93 1.89
N VAL A 185 4.75 -6.43 3.09
CA VAL A 185 5.74 -6.18 4.13
C VAL A 185 5.15 -6.56 5.48
N GLU A 186 5.95 -7.13 6.36
CA GLU A 186 5.45 -7.70 7.63
C GLU A 186 6.10 -7.07 8.88
N ASP A 187 6.86 -6.02 8.67
CA ASP A 187 7.73 -5.33 9.63
C ASP A 187 7.41 -3.83 9.70
N ILE A 188 6.13 -3.47 9.55
CA ILE A 188 5.69 -2.08 9.68
C ILE A 188 5.75 -1.65 11.14
N VAL A 189 6.29 -0.47 11.41
CA VAL A 189 6.05 0.25 12.66
C VAL A 189 5.21 1.47 12.35
N LEU A 190 4.04 1.52 12.99
CA LEU A 190 3.11 2.63 12.90
C LEU A 190 3.17 3.42 14.20
N ASP A 191 4.08 4.39 14.25
CA ASP A 191 4.16 5.37 15.34
C ASP A 191 2.95 6.29 15.27
N VAL A 192 2.21 6.42 16.36
CA VAL A 192 0.93 7.15 16.41
C VAL A 192 0.79 7.99 17.66
N ILE A 193 0.20 9.17 17.51
CA ILE A 193 -0.15 10.10 18.58
C ILE A 193 -1.58 10.58 18.36
N LEU A 194 -2.42 10.48 19.38
CA LEU A 194 -3.76 11.05 19.35
C LEU A 194 -3.69 12.51 19.82
N PRO A 195 -4.01 13.49 18.96
CA PRO A 195 -3.99 14.91 19.31
C PRO A 195 -5.14 15.34 20.23
#